data_AF-A0A2A2M4A6-F1
#
_entry.id   AF-A0A2A2M4A6-F1
#
_cell.length_a   1.000
_cell.length_b   1.000
_cell.length_c   1.000
_cell.angle_alpha   90.00
_cell.angle_beta   90.00
_cell.angle_gamma   90.00
#
_symmetry.space_group_name_H-M   'P 1'
#
loop_
_entity.id
_entity.type
_entity.pdbx_description
1 polymer ?
#
loop_
_entity_poly.entity_id
_entity_poly.type
_entity_poly.pdbx_seq_one_letter_code
_entity_poly.pdbx_strand_id
1 'polypeptide(L)'
;MRGTAASIRARSTRVGSGEASGASVYTLSEVASDKEAARLAARENKADVISGVNLGDAGADVTSILIDLAQRETMNTSANFARLLGREAKPLIPTKPVFHRMASLMVLKAPDLPSILFETGYISNPRDAAFLDSSEGREKIAESVTKAVEVHFARQMASR
;
A
#
# COMPACT_ATOMS: atom_id res chain seq x y z
N MET A 1 26.30 0.14 6.40
CA MET A 1 24.96 0.30 7.01
C MET A 1 23.94 0.18 5.88
N ARG A 2 23.24 -0.96 5.72
CA ARG A 2 22.13 -1.03 4.76
C ARG A 2 20.95 -0.29 5.37
N GLY A 3 20.63 0.89 4.84
CA GLY A 3 19.43 1.63 5.23
C GLY A 3 18.21 0.81 4.85
N THR A 4 17.33 0.51 5.81
CA THR A 4 16.04 -0.11 5.48
C THR A 4 15.16 0.97 4.87
N ALA A 5 14.91 0.89 3.57
CA ALA A 5 13.92 1.74 2.90
C ALA A 5 12.56 1.03 2.87
N ALA A 6 11.48 1.78 2.88
CA ALA A 6 10.13 1.30 2.61
C ALA A 6 9.46 2.26 1.63
N SER A 7 8.70 1.73 0.68
CA SER A 7 7.96 2.55 -0.29
C SER A 7 6.49 2.64 0.11
N ILE A 8 6.00 3.87 0.26
CA ILE A 8 4.59 4.15 0.53
C ILE A 8 4.06 5.00 -0.62
N ARG A 9 3.04 4.50 -1.31
CA ARG A 9 2.31 5.28 -2.32
C ARG A 9 0.92 5.62 -1.78
N ALA A 10 0.61 6.90 -1.65
CA ALA A 10 -0.72 7.35 -1.24
C ALA A 10 -1.53 7.80 -2.46
N ARG A 11 -2.76 7.31 -2.59
CA ARG A 11 -3.68 7.65 -3.68
C ARG A 11 -5.10 7.79 -3.14
N SER A 12 -5.89 8.65 -3.77
CA SER A 12 -7.34 8.63 -3.65
C SER A 12 -7.99 8.16 -4.96
N THR A 13 -9.08 7.41 -4.84
CA THR A 13 -9.60 6.62 -5.96
C THR A 13 -10.89 7.21 -6.50
N ARG A 14 -11.06 7.15 -7.83
CA ARG A 14 -12.32 7.46 -8.51
C ARG A 14 -12.92 6.17 -9.04
N VAL A 15 -13.97 5.66 -8.39
CA VAL A 15 -14.74 4.49 -8.87
C VAL A 15 -16.21 4.87 -8.97
N GLY A 16 -16.91 4.28 -9.95
CA GLY A 16 -18.36 4.48 -10.15
C GLY A 16 -19.18 3.97 -8.95
N SER A 17 -20.29 4.68 -8.72
CA SER A 17 -21.11 4.79 -7.50
C SER A 17 -20.39 5.50 -6.32
N GLY A 18 -20.98 6.62 -5.85
CA GLY A 18 -20.45 7.42 -4.74
C GLY A 18 -20.60 6.77 -3.35
N GLU A 19 -20.87 5.47 -3.30
CA GLU A 19 -21.14 4.72 -2.07
C GLU A 19 -19.86 4.17 -1.43
N ALA A 20 -18.82 3.89 -2.23
CA ALA A 20 -17.54 3.43 -1.69
C ALA A 20 -16.86 4.56 -0.89
N SER A 21 -16.45 4.26 0.34
CA SER A 21 -15.82 5.22 1.26
C SER A 21 -14.80 4.52 2.16
N GLY A 22 -13.87 5.32 2.68
CA GLY A 22 -12.91 4.93 3.70
C GLY A 22 -11.61 4.39 3.13
N ALA A 23 -10.54 4.59 3.89
CA ALA A 23 -9.20 4.22 3.51
C ALA A 23 -8.98 2.70 3.53
N SER A 24 -8.00 2.23 2.76
CA SER A 24 -7.54 0.85 2.67
C SER A 24 -6.06 0.79 2.28
N VAL A 25 -5.37 -0.28 2.63
CA VAL A 25 -3.98 -0.52 2.25
C VAL A 25 -3.87 -1.81 1.45
N TYR A 26 -3.05 -1.79 0.41
CA TYR A 26 -2.78 -2.90 -0.47
C TYR A 26 -1.32 -3.33 -0.38
N THR A 27 -1.09 -4.63 -0.29
CA THR A 27 0.24 -5.26 -0.39
C THR A 27 0.31 -6.19 -1.58
N LEU A 28 1.53 -6.45 -2.06
CA LEU A 28 1.77 -7.42 -3.12
C LEU A 28 1.30 -8.82 -2.71
N SER A 29 0.61 -9.50 -3.63
CA SER A 29 0.31 -10.93 -3.59
C SER A 29 0.04 -11.42 -5.00
N GLU A 30 0.38 -12.68 -5.29
CA GLU A 30 0.01 -13.32 -6.56
C GLU A 30 -1.51 -13.46 -6.68
N VAL A 31 -2.17 -13.73 -5.56
CA VAL A 31 -3.62 -13.94 -5.48
C VAL A 31 -4.28 -12.73 -4.83
N ALA A 32 -5.31 -12.18 -5.49
CA ALA A 32 -6.10 -11.09 -4.95
C ALA A 32 -6.96 -11.56 -3.76
N SER A 33 -7.04 -10.77 -2.69
CA SER A 33 -7.82 -11.09 -1.50
C SER A 33 -9.34 -11.05 -1.76
N ASP A 34 -9.78 -10.22 -2.69
CA ASP A 34 -11.17 -10.09 -3.09
C ASP A 34 -11.31 -9.51 -4.51
N LYS A 35 -12.54 -9.46 -5.03
CA LYS A 35 -12.84 -8.94 -6.37
C LYS A 35 -12.51 -7.45 -6.52
N GLU A 36 -12.64 -6.66 -5.46
CA GLU A 36 -12.30 -5.23 -5.50
C GLU A 36 -10.80 -5.01 -5.61
N ALA A 37 -10.01 -5.81 -4.87
CA ALA A 37 -8.55 -5.82 -4.96
C ALA A 37 -8.07 -6.23 -6.36
N ALA A 38 -8.69 -7.26 -6.95
CA ALA A 38 -8.39 -7.68 -8.32
C ALA A 38 -8.68 -6.57 -9.35
N ARG A 39 -9.84 -5.90 -9.24
CA ARG A 39 -10.21 -4.77 -10.11
C ARG A 39 -9.26 -3.59 -9.94
N LEU A 40 -8.86 -3.28 -8.70
CA LEU A 40 -7.91 -2.21 -8.42
C LEU A 40 -6.55 -2.51 -9.07
N ALA A 41 -6.02 -3.72 -8.89
CA ALA A 41 -4.75 -4.11 -9.51
C ALA A 41 -4.78 -4.00 -11.03
N ALA A 42 -5.87 -4.47 -11.67
CA ALA A 42 -6.01 -4.34 -13.13
C ALA A 42 -5.99 -2.87 -13.60
N ARG A 43 -6.60 -1.95 -12.84
CA ARG A 43 -6.59 -0.51 -13.15
C ARG A 43 -5.22 0.12 -12.93
N GLU A 44 -4.59 -0.12 -11.79
CA GLU A 44 -3.28 0.48 -11.46
C GLU A 44 -2.20 -0.02 -12.42
N ASN A 45 -2.15 -1.33 -12.70
CA ASN A 45 -1.18 -1.88 -13.64
C ASN A 45 -1.36 -1.30 -15.05
N LYS A 46 -2.61 -1.06 -15.48
CA LYS A 46 -2.88 -0.39 -16.77
C LYS A 46 -2.41 1.07 -16.78
N ALA A 47 -2.57 1.79 -15.67
CA ALA A 47 -2.11 3.18 -15.56
C ALA A 47 -0.56 3.28 -15.61
N ASP A 48 0.13 2.33 -15.00
CA ASP A 48 1.61 2.25 -15.04
C ASP A 48 2.13 2.02 -16.46
N VAL A 49 1.47 1.14 -17.24
CA VAL A 49 1.79 0.89 -18.65
C VAL A 49 1.62 2.16 -19.50
N ILE A 50 0.52 2.90 -19.31
CA ILE A 50 0.25 4.15 -20.05
C ILE A 50 1.29 5.22 -19.69
N SER A 51 1.74 5.26 -18.45
CA SER A 51 2.72 6.24 -17.96
C SER A 51 4.17 5.90 -18.36
N GLY A 52 4.39 4.83 -19.12
CA GLY A 52 5.71 4.43 -19.60
C GLY A 52 6.68 4.02 -18.49
N VAL A 53 6.18 3.66 -17.31
CA VAL A 53 7.05 3.27 -16.19
C VAL A 53 7.64 1.90 -16.51
N ASN A 54 8.92 1.88 -16.89
CA ASN A 54 9.73 0.65 -16.89
C ASN A 54 9.94 0.22 -15.43
N LEU A 55 8.92 -0.40 -14.84
CA LEU A 55 9.07 -1.19 -13.63
C LEU A 55 9.83 -2.43 -14.06
N GLY A 56 11.16 -2.35 -13.95
CA GLY A 56 12.14 -3.23 -14.58
C GLY A 56 11.65 -4.66 -14.72
N ASP A 57 11.63 -5.13 -15.96
CA ASP A 57 11.53 -6.55 -16.27
C ASP A 57 12.82 -7.17 -15.71
N ALA A 58 12.75 -7.70 -14.49
CA ALA A 58 13.83 -8.46 -13.92
C ALA A 58 13.92 -9.74 -14.74
N GLY A 59 14.75 -9.68 -15.79
CA GLY A 59 15.00 -10.78 -16.71
C GLY A 59 15.20 -12.07 -15.94
N ALA A 60 14.33 -13.04 -16.22
CA ALA A 60 14.44 -14.37 -15.67
C ALA A 60 15.71 -15.03 -16.23
N ASP A 61 16.79 -15.09 -15.44
CA ASP A 61 17.39 -16.40 -15.11
C ASP A 61 18.42 -16.42 -13.95
N VAL A 62 18.37 -17.54 -13.21
CA VAL A 62 19.32 -18.16 -12.24
C VAL A 62 19.87 -17.35 -11.05
N THR A 63 19.00 -17.02 -10.08
CA THR A 63 19.20 -17.39 -8.65
C THR A 63 17.82 -17.46 -7.96
N SER A 64 16.98 -18.41 -8.36
CA SER A 64 15.54 -18.40 -8.08
C SER A 64 15.19 -18.47 -6.59
N ILE A 65 15.86 -19.29 -5.78
CA ILE A 65 15.44 -19.52 -4.39
C ILE A 65 15.70 -18.31 -3.47
N LEU A 66 16.86 -17.66 -3.57
CA LEU A 66 17.21 -16.55 -2.68
C LEU A 66 16.37 -15.31 -2.99
N ILE A 67 16.08 -15.07 -4.26
CA ILE A 67 15.19 -13.99 -4.70
C ILE A 67 13.77 -14.25 -4.20
N ASP A 68 13.26 -15.47 -4.37
CA ASP A 68 11.92 -15.84 -3.88
C ASP A 68 11.83 -15.71 -2.35
N LEU A 69 12.86 -16.12 -1.62
CA LEU A 69 12.91 -15.99 -0.16
C LEU A 69 12.94 -14.52 0.27
N ALA A 70 13.78 -13.70 -0.37
CA ALA A 70 13.83 -12.26 -0.12
C ALA A 70 12.49 -11.59 -0.42
N GLN A 71 11.84 -11.94 -1.54
CA GLN A 71 10.54 -11.42 -1.88
C GLN A 71 9.46 -11.84 -0.87
N ARG A 72 9.47 -13.10 -0.40
CA ARG A 72 8.57 -13.56 0.65
C ARG A 72 8.77 -12.81 1.97
N GLU A 73 10.02 -12.57 2.36
CA GLU A 73 10.34 -11.76 3.55
C GLU A 73 9.86 -10.31 3.39
N THR A 74 10.10 -9.71 2.23
CA THR A 74 9.62 -8.37 1.86
C THR A 74 8.09 -8.28 1.89
N MET A 75 7.38 -9.28 1.37
CA MET A 75 5.92 -9.37 1.40
C MET A 75 5.40 -9.46 2.83
N ASN A 76 6.03 -10.28 3.68
CA ASN A 76 5.68 -10.40 5.10
C ASN A 76 5.89 -9.08 5.85
N THR A 77 7.00 -8.41 5.59
CA THR A 77 7.32 -7.09 6.16
C THR A 77 6.29 -6.04 5.73
N SER A 78 5.90 -6.04 4.45
CA SER A 78 4.88 -5.15 3.90
C SER A 78 3.51 -5.41 4.54
N ALA A 79 3.12 -6.67 4.73
CA ALA A 79 1.87 -7.04 5.41
C ALA A 79 1.86 -6.61 6.89
N ASN A 80 2.98 -6.73 7.59
CA ASN A 80 3.11 -6.26 8.97
C ASN A 80 3.02 -4.72 9.05
N PHE A 81 3.65 -4.01 8.11
CA PHE A 81 3.54 -2.56 8.00
C PHE A 81 2.10 -2.12 7.68
N ALA A 82 1.40 -2.81 6.78
CA ALA A 82 0.00 -2.56 6.45
C ALA A 82 -0.93 -2.68 7.67
N ARG A 83 -0.75 -3.73 8.49
CA ARG A 83 -1.52 -3.90 9.74
C ARG A 83 -1.22 -2.79 10.75
N LEU A 84 0.05 -2.40 10.86
CA LEU A 84 0.48 -1.31 11.72
C LEU A 84 -0.14 0.02 11.28
N LEU A 85 -0.06 0.35 10.00
CA LEU A 85 -0.71 1.53 9.42
C LEU A 85 -2.22 1.53 9.69
N GLY A 86 -2.89 0.40 9.51
CA GLY A 86 -4.32 0.30 9.81
C GLY A 86 -4.66 0.57 11.26
N ARG A 87 -3.81 0.13 12.19
CA ARG A 87 -3.98 0.40 13.63
C ARG A 87 -3.83 1.88 13.95
N GLU A 88 -2.82 2.54 13.40
CA GLU A 88 -2.57 3.97 13.65
C GLU A 88 -3.56 4.87 12.91
N ALA A 89 -4.07 4.44 11.75
CA ALA A 89 -5.03 5.19 10.93
C ALA A 89 -6.45 5.15 11.48
N LYS A 90 -6.90 4.01 12.02
CA LYS A 90 -8.28 3.81 12.50
C LYS A 90 -8.82 4.88 13.46
N PRO A 91 -8.05 5.41 14.44
CA PRO A 91 -8.55 6.49 15.31
C PRO A 91 -8.52 7.88 14.66
N LEU A 92 -7.81 8.05 13.54
CA LEU A 92 -7.57 9.36 12.91
C LEU A 92 -8.43 9.58 11.67
N ILE A 93 -8.64 8.54 10.85
CA ILE A 93 -9.32 8.67 9.55
C ILE A 93 -10.39 7.58 9.36
N PRO A 94 -11.40 7.81 8.50
CA PRO A 94 -12.34 6.76 8.11
C PRO A 94 -11.61 5.61 7.40
N THR A 95 -11.81 4.38 7.86
CA THR A 95 -11.22 3.17 7.28
C THR A 95 -12.29 2.16 6.89
N LYS A 96 -12.07 1.39 5.81
CA LYS A 96 -12.93 0.25 5.52
C LYS A 96 -12.83 -0.83 6.62
N PRO A 97 -13.91 -1.61 6.87
CA PRO A 97 -13.86 -2.74 7.80
C PRO A 97 -12.74 -3.73 7.47
N VAL A 98 -12.59 -4.04 6.17
CA VAL A 98 -11.43 -4.75 5.63
C VAL A 98 -10.45 -3.70 5.10
N PHE A 99 -9.55 -3.25 5.99
CA PHE A 99 -8.56 -2.23 5.69
C PHE A 99 -7.40 -2.78 4.85
N HIS A 100 -6.87 -3.95 5.21
CA HIS A 100 -5.75 -4.58 4.51
C HIS A 100 -6.27 -5.52 3.41
N ARG A 101 -5.84 -5.26 2.17
CA ARG A 101 -6.10 -6.08 0.98
C ARG A 101 -4.79 -6.49 0.31
N MET A 102 -4.88 -7.51 -0.54
CA MET A 102 -3.73 -8.06 -1.24
C MET A 102 -4.07 -8.21 -2.73
N ALA A 103 -3.14 -7.89 -3.62
CA ALA A 103 -3.32 -8.08 -5.06
C ALA A 103 -1.99 -8.01 -5.84
N SER A 104 -2.03 -8.46 -7.10
CA SER A 104 -0.88 -8.45 -8.01
C SER A 104 -0.65 -7.05 -8.59
N LEU A 105 -0.04 -6.18 -7.79
CA LEU A 105 0.25 -4.79 -8.10
C LEU A 105 1.70 -4.64 -8.58
N MET A 106 1.90 -4.30 -9.86
CA MET A 106 3.24 -4.11 -10.44
C MET A 106 4.04 -3.06 -9.69
N VAL A 107 3.36 -2.00 -9.28
CA VAL A 107 3.93 -0.88 -8.53
C VAL A 107 4.58 -1.28 -7.18
N LEU A 108 4.27 -2.48 -6.67
CA LEU A 108 4.78 -3.01 -5.40
C LEU A 108 5.78 -4.18 -5.60
N LYS A 109 6.18 -4.51 -6.83
CA LYS A 109 6.98 -5.72 -7.16
C LYS A 109 8.48 -5.65 -6.85
N ALA A 110 8.96 -4.67 -6.10
CA ALA A 110 10.36 -4.61 -5.72
C ALA A 110 10.71 -5.76 -4.74
N PRO A 111 11.61 -6.69 -5.07
CA PRO A 111 11.83 -7.92 -4.29
C PRO A 111 12.53 -7.69 -2.95
N ASP A 112 13.30 -6.62 -2.82
CA ASP A 112 14.12 -6.27 -1.65
C ASP A 112 13.61 -5.03 -0.90
N LEU A 113 12.46 -4.48 -1.31
CA LEU A 113 11.91 -3.24 -0.76
C LEU A 113 10.46 -3.40 -0.30
N PRO A 114 10.20 -3.38 1.03
CA PRO A 114 8.84 -3.43 1.56
C PRO A 114 8.00 -2.27 1.00
N SER A 115 6.87 -2.60 0.41
CA SER A 115 6.07 -1.66 -0.39
C SER A 115 4.58 -1.80 -0.10
N ILE A 116 3.90 -0.67 0.10
CA ILE A 116 2.44 -0.61 0.22
C ILE A 116 1.83 0.45 -0.72
N LEU A 117 0.58 0.21 -1.11
CA LEU A 117 -0.29 1.24 -1.70
C LEU A 117 -1.39 1.59 -0.70
N PHE A 118 -1.39 2.84 -0.23
CA PHE A 118 -2.38 3.38 0.68
C PHE A 118 -3.45 4.14 -0.10
N GLU A 119 -4.64 3.54 -0.22
CA GLU A 119 -5.83 4.20 -0.73
C GLU A 119 -6.46 5.01 0.40
N THR A 120 -6.34 6.34 0.36
CA THR A 120 -6.73 7.21 1.47
C THR A 120 -8.23 7.53 1.52
N GLY A 121 -8.96 7.18 0.45
CA GLY A 121 -10.41 7.40 0.32
C GLY A 121 -10.83 7.51 -1.15
N TYR A 122 -12.12 7.79 -1.37
CA TYR A 122 -12.72 7.86 -2.70
C TYR A 122 -13.11 9.30 -3.06
N ILE A 123 -12.50 9.89 -4.10
CA ILE A 123 -12.88 11.22 -4.60
C ILE A 123 -14.33 11.23 -5.13
N SER A 124 -14.85 10.08 -5.56
CA SER A 124 -16.26 9.96 -5.97
C SER A 124 -17.25 10.00 -4.81
N ASN A 125 -16.81 9.84 -3.56
CA ASN A 125 -17.64 10.00 -2.37
C ASN A 125 -17.48 11.42 -1.81
N PRO A 126 -18.58 12.20 -1.67
CA PRO A 126 -18.48 13.60 -1.24
C PRO A 126 -17.86 13.80 0.14
N ARG A 127 -18.05 12.87 1.08
CA ARG A 127 -17.50 12.97 2.45
C ARG A 127 -16.00 12.72 2.44
N ASP A 128 -15.56 11.67 1.76
CA ASP A 128 -14.14 11.39 1.58
C ASP A 128 -13.46 12.53 0.81
N ALA A 129 -14.08 13.04 -0.26
CA ALA A 129 -13.53 14.15 -1.04
C ALA A 129 -13.33 15.41 -0.19
N ALA A 130 -14.34 15.82 0.59
CA ALA A 130 -14.23 16.96 1.50
C ALA A 130 -13.16 16.75 2.58
N PHE A 131 -13.06 15.53 3.13
CA PHE A 131 -12.02 15.20 4.09
C PHE A 131 -10.61 15.28 3.49
N LEU A 132 -10.40 14.70 2.31
CA LEU A 132 -9.13 14.72 1.58
C LEU A 132 -8.71 16.14 1.14
N ASP A 133 -9.69 17.00 0.84
CA ASP A 133 -9.45 18.40 0.47
C ASP A 133 -9.22 19.33 1.68
N SER A 134 -9.59 18.90 2.89
CA SER A 134 -9.34 19.65 4.12
C SER A 134 -7.87 19.57 4.59
N SER A 135 -7.39 20.63 5.23
CA SER A 135 -6.07 20.62 5.89
C SER A 135 -5.99 19.59 7.01
N GLU A 136 -7.03 19.54 7.86
CA GLU A 136 -7.13 18.60 8.98
C GLU A 136 -7.10 17.15 8.51
N GLY A 137 -7.82 16.81 7.43
CA GLY A 137 -7.83 15.46 6.90
C GLY A 137 -6.48 15.03 6.34
N ARG A 138 -5.79 15.92 5.61
CA ARG A 138 -4.42 15.66 5.14
C ARG A 138 -3.43 15.49 6.30
N GLU A 139 -3.55 16.30 7.35
CA GLU A 139 -2.71 16.20 8.55
C GLU A 139 -2.92 14.85 9.24
N LYS A 140 -4.16 14.42 9.45
CA LYS A 140 -4.48 13.12 10.05
C LYS A 140 -3.99 11.93 9.22
N ILE A 141 -4.05 12.03 7.89
CA ILE A 141 -3.47 11.02 6.99
C ILE A 141 -1.94 10.97 7.16
N ALA A 142 -1.27 12.13 7.13
CA ALA A 142 0.18 12.20 7.32
C ALA A 142 0.61 11.69 8.71
N GLU A 143 -0.14 12.04 9.75
CA GLU A 143 0.08 11.56 11.13
C GLU A 143 -0.03 10.03 11.21
N SER A 144 -1.04 9.43 10.57
CA SER A 144 -1.21 7.97 10.55
C SER A 144 -0.02 7.25 9.92
N VAL A 145 0.51 7.80 8.83
CA VAL A 145 1.70 7.25 8.14
C VAL A 145 2.94 7.45 9.00
N THR A 146 3.11 8.62 9.59
CA THR A 146 4.26 8.96 10.45
C THR A 146 4.35 8.01 11.64
N LYS A 147 3.25 7.85 12.40
CA LYS A 147 3.20 6.92 13.53
C LYS A 147 3.50 5.48 13.12
N ALA A 148 2.97 5.04 11.98
CA ALA A 148 3.23 3.70 11.47
C ALA A 148 4.72 3.50 11.12
N VAL A 149 5.33 4.50 10.47
CA VAL A 149 6.76 4.50 10.12
C VAL A 149 7.63 4.49 11.38
N GLU A 150 7.36 5.34 12.36
CA GLU A 150 8.10 5.41 13.63
C GLU A 150 8.07 4.07 14.36
N VAL A 151 6.88 3.50 14.54
CA VAL A 151 6.72 2.20 15.21
C VAL A 151 7.40 1.08 14.43
N HIS A 152 7.36 1.12 13.09
CA HIS A 152 8.02 0.13 12.25
C HIS A 152 9.54 0.13 12.47
N PHE A 153 10.16 1.31 12.40
CA PHE A 153 11.61 1.44 12.60
C PHE A 153 12.03 1.18 14.04
N ALA A 154 11.24 1.59 15.04
CA ALA A 154 11.50 1.26 16.44
C ALA A 154 11.53 -0.26 16.68
N ARG A 155 10.59 -1.01 16.09
CA ARG A 155 10.56 -2.48 16.16
C ARG A 155 11.77 -3.11 15.48
N GLN A 156 12.17 -2.62 14.31
CA GLN A 156 13.36 -3.13 13.62
C GLN A 156 14.64 -2.90 14.42
N MET A 157 14.78 -1.76 15.08
CA MET A 157 15.95 -1.48 15.92
C MET A 157 16.00 -2.38 17.16
N ALA A 158 14.85 -2.71 17.76
CA ALA A 158 14.79 -3.59 18.92
C ALA A 158 15.02 -5.08 18.59
N SER A 159 14.85 -5.48 17.33
CA SER A 159 15.10 -6.85 16.84
C SER A 159 16.51 -7.08 16.31
N ARG A 160 17.37 -6.07 16.33
CA ARG A 160 18.81 -6.15 15.99
C ARG A 160 19.64 -6.32 17.24
#